data_AF-A0A537Q995-F1
#
_entry.id   AF-A0A537Q995-F1
#
_cell.length_a   1.000
_cell.length_b   1.000
_cell.length_c   1.000
_cell.angle_alpha   90.00
_cell.angle_beta   90.00
_cell.angle_gamma   90.00
#
_symmetry.space_group_name_H-M   'P 1'
#
loop_
_entity.id
_entity.type
_entity.pdbx_description
1 polymer ?
#
loop_
_entity_poly.entity_id
_entity_poly.type
_entity_poly.pdbx_seq_one_letter_code
_entity_poly.pdbx_strand_id
1 'polypeptide(L)'
;MKNILVAGGAGYIGSHTCLDLFGKGFSPIVYDNLSNGHAEFVKWGPLEIGDIRDRKRIDEVLAKYRPEAIIHFAAAIEVADSVRNPSDYYDNNVAGTITLLRAAQAAGIDKIVFSSTCATYGIPSSIPINETHVQAPINPYGRSKLIVEQILQDLDRYQAFRCFILRYFNAAGADPEGRIGEWHSPETHAIPIAMDAALGRRTHFQVLGTDYDTRDGSCVRDFVHVLDLADAHTRALEHLLNEGTSHALNLGTGHGTTVKELLETVRSVAGRDFEVVHGPRREGD
;
A
#
# COMPACT_ATOMS: atom_id res chain seq x y z
N MET A 1 2.90 3.72 -26.24
CA MET A 1 2.46 3.48 -24.84
C MET A 1 3.19 4.46 -23.96
N LYS A 2 2.52 5.03 -22.96
CA LYS A 2 3.12 5.98 -22.02
C LYS A 2 3.88 5.23 -20.94
N ASN A 3 5.13 5.62 -20.67
CA ASN A 3 5.93 5.00 -19.62
C ASN A 3 5.51 5.53 -18.25
N ILE A 4 5.28 4.64 -17.30
CA ILE A 4 4.90 4.99 -15.92
C ILE A 4 5.91 4.36 -14.98
N LEU A 5 6.62 5.16 -14.18
CA LEU A 5 7.52 4.62 -13.17
C LEU A 5 6.68 4.08 -12.00
N VAL A 6 6.84 2.81 -11.65
CA VAL A 6 6.19 2.19 -10.50
C VAL A 6 7.26 1.88 -9.45
N ALA A 7 7.46 2.83 -8.54
CA ALA A 7 8.38 2.65 -7.42
C ALA A 7 7.76 1.69 -6.40
N GLY A 8 8.45 0.60 -6.05
CA GLY A 8 7.85 -0.49 -5.25
C GLY A 8 6.99 -1.45 -6.09
N GLY A 9 7.16 -1.46 -7.41
CA GLY A 9 6.36 -2.25 -8.34
C GLY A 9 6.59 -3.77 -8.29
N ALA A 10 7.62 -4.24 -7.58
CA ALA A 10 7.85 -5.68 -7.36
C ALA A 10 7.14 -6.19 -6.10
N GLY A 11 6.51 -5.31 -5.31
CA GLY A 11 5.72 -5.66 -4.13
C GLY A 11 4.31 -6.13 -4.46
N TYR A 12 3.53 -6.42 -3.41
CA TYR A 12 2.17 -6.95 -3.53
C TYR A 12 1.24 -6.04 -4.34
N ILE A 13 0.93 -4.83 -3.85
CA ILE A 13 0.00 -3.91 -4.55
C ILE A 13 0.61 -3.41 -5.86
N GLY A 14 1.90 -3.06 -5.84
CA GLY A 14 2.61 -2.51 -7.00
C GLY A 14 2.58 -3.44 -8.22
N SER A 15 2.77 -4.74 -8.03
CA SER A 15 2.72 -5.72 -9.13
C SER A 15 1.32 -5.86 -9.73
N HIS A 16 0.26 -5.81 -8.91
CA HIS A 16 -1.13 -5.80 -9.40
C HIS A 16 -1.46 -4.51 -10.15
N THR A 17 -0.92 -3.37 -9.71
CA THR A 17 -1.02 -2.11 -10.47
C THR A 17 -0.27 -2.19 -11.79
N CYS A 18 0.91 -2.84 -11.85
CA CYS A 18 1.60 -3.08 -13.12
C CYS A 18 0.78 -3.94 -14.09
N LEU A 19 0.09 -4.98 -13.59
CA LEU A 19 -0.86 -5.78 -14.38
C LEU A 19 -1.98 -4.92 -14.97
N ASP A 20 -2.65 -4.12 -14.14
CA ASP A 20 -3.76 -3.27 -14.60
C ASP A 20 -3.29 -2.19 -15.59
N LEU A 21 -2.17 -1.51 -15.30
CA LEU A 21 -1.55 -0.53 -16.21
C LEU A 21 -1.26 -1.12 -17.59
N PHE A 22 -0.66 -2.30 -17.63
CA PHE A 22 -0.35 -2.98 -18.89
C PHE A 22 -1.62 -3.36 -19.65
N GLY A 23 -2.64 -3.87 -18.94
CA GLY A 23 -3.96 -4.15 -19.51
C GLY A 23 -4.63 -2.92 -20.13
N LYS A 24 -4.36 -1.72 -19.60
CA LYS A 24 -4.87 -0.44 -20.09
C LYS A 24 -3.94 0.27 -21.09
N GLY A 25 -2.88 -0.40 -21.55
CA GLY A 25 -2.00 0.13 -22.61
C GLY A 25 -0.92 1.11 -22.14
N PHE A 26 -0.66 1.17 -20.83
CA PHE A 26 0.53 1.81 -20.27
C PHE A 26 1.73 0.86 -20.28
N SER A 27 2.94 1.42 -20.19
CA SER A 27 4.18 0.66 -20.06
C SER A 27 4.76 0.87 -18.65
N PRO A 28 4.46 -0.01 -17.68
CA PRO A 28 4.99 0.11 -16.33
C PRO A 28 6.50 -0.15 -16.32
N ILE A 29 7.26 0.74 -15.70
CA ILE A 29 8.70 0.61 -15.45
C ILE A 29 8.86 0.38 -13.96
N VAL A 30 9.15 -0.86 -13.56
CA VAL A 30 9.28 -1.19 -12.13
C VAL A 30 10.63 -0.69 -11.62
N TYR A 31 10.60 0.08 -10.54
CA TYR A 31 11.79 0.48 -9.79
C TYR A 31 11.69 -0.04 -8.36
N ASP A 32 12.57 -0.96 -7.98
CA ASP A 32 12.44 -1.68 -6.70
C ASP A 32 13.82 -2.12 -6.21
N ASN A 33 14.04 -2.13 -4.89
CA ASN A 33 15.28 -2.63 -4.30
C ASN A 33 15.18 -4.11 -3.90
N LEU A 34 14.00 -4.73 -4.07
CA LEU A 34 13.69 -6.11 -3.73
C LEU A 34 13.84 -6.44 -2.24
N SER A 35 13.79 -5.44 -1.35
CA SER A 35 13.90 -5.67 0.09
C SER A 35 12.72 -6.48 0.64
N ASN A 36 11.53 -6.29 0.05
CA ASN A 36 10.32 -7.08 0.32
C ASN A 36 9.50 -7.35 -0.96
N GLY A 37 10.01 -6.93 -2.12
CA GLY A 37 9.44 -7.20 -3.44
C GLY A 37 10.13 -8.38 -4.11
N HIS A 38 9.49 -8.96 -5.12
CA HIS A 38 9.94 -10.17 -5.80
C HIS A 38 10.11 -9.92 -7.29
N ALA A 39 11.30 -10.22 -7.85
CA ALA A 39 11.57 -10.03 -9.27
C ALA A 39 10.59 -10.85 -10.15
N GLU A 40 10.11 -11.98 -9.63
CA GLU A 40 9.13 -12.88 -10.23
C GLU A 40 7.76 -12.23 -10.47
N PHE A 41 7.44 -11.18 -9.72
CA PHE A 41 6.20 -10.42 -9.88
C PHE A 41 6.27 -9.36 -10.99
N VAL A 42 7.48 -9.07 -11.50
CA VAL A 42 7.68 -8.13 -12.60
C VAL A 42 7.44 -8.83 -13.93
N LYS A 43 6.17 -8.91 -14.34
CA LYS A 43 5.76 -9.63 -15.56
C LYS A 43 5.37 -8.73 -16.73
N TRP A 44 5.12 -7.44 -16.49
CA TRP A 44 4.48 -6.53 -17.47
C TRP A 44 5.35 -5.35 -17.90
N GLY A 45 6.64 -5.39 -17.58
CA GLY A 45 7.57 -4.32 -17.90
C GLY A 45 8.98 -4.61 -17.41
N PRO A 46 9.95 -3.72 -17.68
CA PRO A 46 11.30 -3.88 -17.18
C PRO A 46 11.38 -3.68 -15.67
N LEU A 47 12.29 -4.42 -15.04
CA LEU A 47 12.74 -4.20 -13.67
C LEU A 47 14.05 -3.41 -13.67
N GLU A 48 14.04 -2.26 -13.00
CA GLU A 48 15.23 -1.49 -12.66
C GLU A 48 15.48 -1.63 -11.16
N ILE A 49 16.53 -2.37 -10.80
CA ILE A 49 16.89 -2.55 -9.39
C ILE A 49 17.54 -1.28 -8.86
N GLY A 50 17.04 -0.75 -7.74
CA GLY A 50 17.57 0.44 -7.09
C GLY A 50 16.77 0.88 -5.88
N ASP A 51 17.41 1.65 -5.00
CA ASP A 51 16.77 2.21 -3.81
C ASP A 51 16.27 3.63 -4.09
N ILE A 52 15.11 4.03 -3.53
CA ILE A 52 14.56 5.38 -3.70
C ILE A 52 15.40 6.46 -2.99
N ARG A 53 16.35 6.06 -2.14
CA ARG A 53 17.36 6.93 -1.53
C ARG A 53 18.58 7.14 -2.43
N ASP A 54 18.77 6.32 -3.47
CA ASP A 54 19.86 6.48 -4.43
C ASP A 54 19.48 7.45 -5.54
N ARG A 55 19.79 8.73 -5.31
CA ARG A 55 19.51 9.80 -6.26
C ARG A 55 20.08 9.53 -7.66
N LYS A 56 21.33 9.06 -7.73
CA LYS A 56 22.03 8.87 -9.00
C LYS A 56 21.34 7.78 -9.82
N ARG A 57 20.98 6.68 -9.17
CA ARG A 57 20.30 5.57 -9.82
C ARG A 57 18.92 5.95 -10.33
N ILE A 58 18.17 6.75 -9.57
CA ILE A 58 16.87 7.27 -10.04
C ILE A 58 17.06 8.16 -11.26
N ASP A 59 18.02 9.09 -11.24
CA ASP A 59 18.28 9.97 -12.39
C ASP A 59 18.60 9.17 -13.67
N GLU A 60 19.39 8.10 -13.56
CA GLU A 60 19.70 7.19 -14.69
C GLU A 60 18.43 6.53 -15.27
N VAL A 61 17.55 6.04 -14.40
CA VAL A 61 16.29 5.39 -14.80
C VAL A 61 15.33 6.39 -15.43
N LEU A 62 15.18 7.58 -14.83
CA LEU A 62 14.31 8.64 -15.34
C LEU A 62 14.81 9.13 -16.71
N ALA A 63 16.12 9.29 -16.90
CA ALA A 63 16.70 9.66 -18.19
C ALA A 63 16.50 8.58 -19.27
N LYS A 64 16.63 7.30 -18.88
CA LYS A 64 16.45 6.16 -19.79
C LYS A 64 15.02 6.03 -20.28
N TYR A 65 14.05 6.06 -19.37
CA TYR A 65 12.65 5.74 -19.69
C TYR A 65 11.76 6.96 -19.94
N ARG A 66 12.13 8.14 -19.42
CA ARG A 66 11.34 9.37 -19.54
C ARG A 66 9.84 9.15 -19.24
N PRO A 67 9.51 8.63 -18.04
CA PRO A 67 8.11 8.34 -17.69
C PRO A 67 7.28 9.62 -17.62
N GLU A 68 5.98 9.54 -17.95
CA GLU A 68 5.06 10.69 -17.86
C GLU A 68 4.59 10.97 -16.43
N ALA A 69 4.64 9.97 -15.56
CA ALA A 69 4.22 10.06 -14.17
C ALA A 69 4.85 8.94 -13.33
N ILE A 70 4.71 9.06 -12.02
CA ILE A 70 5.17 8.08 -11.03
C ILE A 70 3.97 7.53 -10.25
N ILE A 71 3.95 6.22 -9.98
CA ILE A 71 3.12 5.62 -8.93
C ILE A 71 4.06 5.12 -7.84
N HIS A 72 3.87 5.59 -6.61
CA HIS A 72 4.80 5.38 -5.51
C HIS A 72 4.24 4.47 -4.43
N PHE A 73 4.70 3.22 -4.41
CA PHE A 73 4.45 2.19 -3.41
C PHE A 73 5.65 1.91 -2.50
N ALA A 74 6.86 2.36 -2.86
CA ALA A 74 8.09 2.02 -2.14
C ALA A 74 8.12 2.63 -0.72
N ALA A 75 7.68 1.85 0.26
CA ALA A 75 7.63 2.22 1.66
C ALA A 75 7.76 0.97 2.55
N ALA A 76 8.36 1.13 3.73
CA ALA A 76 8.23 0.18 4.83
C ALA A 76 6.82 0.33 5.43
N ILE A 77 6.13 -0.79 5.66
CA ILE A 77 4.70 -0.81 6.02
C ILE A 77 4.39 -1.38 7.40
N GLU A 78 5.31 -2.15 8.01
CA GLU A 78 5.02 -2.87 9.24
C GLU A 78 4.85 -1.95 10.45
N VAL A 79 3.62 -1.79 10.95
CA VAL A 79 3.32 -0.87 12.06
C VAL A 79 4.15 -1.19 13.31
N ALA A 80 4.20 -2.48 13.70
CA ALA A 80 4.92 -2.91 14.90
C ALA A 80 6.44 -2.68 14.79
N ASP A 81 6.99 -2.84 13.59
CA ASP A 81 8.40 -2.58 13.36
C ASP A 81 8.72 -1.08 13.38
N SER A 82 7.81 -0.25 12.85
CA SER A 82 7.95 1.21 12.89
C SER A 82 8.08 1.78 14.30
N VAL A 83 7.44 1.16 15.28
CA VAL A 83 7.55 1.57 16.70
C VAL A 83 8.91 1.20 17.28
N ARG A 84 9.48 0.06 16.89
CA ARG A 84 10.81 -0.38 17.34
C ARG A 84 11.93 0.38 16.64
N ASN A 85 11.76 0.65 15.35
CA ASN A 85 12.78 1.22 14.46
C ASN A 85 12.27 2.51 13.75
N PRO A 86 11.86 3.55 14.50
CA PRO A 86 11.20 4.72 13.90
C PRO A 86 12.09 5.45 12.89
N SER A 87 13.41 5.54 13.14
CA SER A 87 14.35 6.22 12.25
C SER A 87 14.42 5.61 10.86
N ASP A 88 14.36 4.27 10.77
CA ASP A 88 14.43 3.56 9.49
C ASP A 88 13.18 3.84 8.63
N TYR A 89 12.03 3.99 9.27
CA TYR A 89 10.78 4.36 8.60
C TYR A 89 10.82 5.79 8.08
N TYR A 90 11.38 6.73 8.83
CA TYR A 90 11.54 8.10 8.34
C TYR A 90 12.58 8.19 7.22
N ASP A 91 13.70 7.47 7.34
CA ASP A 91 14.73 7.42 6.29
C ASP A 91 14.16 6.86 4.98
N ASN A 92 13.51 5.70 5.04
CA ASN A 92 12.95 5.09 3.85
C ASN A 92 11.72 5.85 3.32
N ASN A 93 10.70 6.05 4.16
CA ASN A 93 9.41 6.55 3.67
C ASN A 93 9.41 8.05 3.43
N VAL A 94 10.16 8.85 4.20
CA VAL A 94 10.20 10.31 4.04
C VAL A 94 11.42 10.73 3.22
N ALA A 95 12.64 10.42 3.66
CA ALA A 95 13.84 10.88 2.97
C ALA A 95 14.00 10.22 1.59
N GLY A 96 13.67 8.93 1.46
CA GLY A 96 13.57 8.23 0.17
C GLY A 96 12.55 8.89 -0.76
N THR A 97 11.34 9.22 -0.27
CA THR A 97 10.34 9.91 -1.08
C THR A 97 10.79 11.31 -1.51
N ILE A 98 11.44 12.08 -0.62
CA ILE A 98 12.01 13.39 -0.97
C ILE A 98 13.04 13.24 -2.10
N THR A 99 13.87 12.20 -2.04
CA THR A 99 14.89 11.92 -3.07
C THR A 99 14.25 11.60 -4.42
N LEU A 100 13.22 10.74 -4.43
CA LEU A 100 12.42 10.43 -5.61
C LEU A 100 11.75 11.67 -6.21
N LEU A 101 11.11 12.52 -5.38
CA LEU A 101 10.43 13.73 -5.82
C LEU A 101 11.41 14.74 -6.43
N ARG A 102 12.58 14.94 -5.80
CA ARG A 102 13.63 15.83 -6.35
C ARG A 102 14.17 15.33 -7.69
N ALA A 103 14.31 14.02 -7.86
CA ALA A 103 14.72 13.42 -9.13
C ALA A 103 13.64 13.59 -10.20
N ALA A 104 12.37 13.35 -9.84
CA ALA A 104 11.22 13.55 -10.72
C ALA A 104 11.16 14.99 -11.26
N GLN A 105 11.24 15.98 -10.36
CA GLN A 105 11.24 17.40 -10.75
C GLN A 105 12.41 17.77 -11.65
N ALA A 106 13.62 17.27 -11.35
CA ALA A 106 14.80 17.52 -12.19
C ALA A 106 14.66 16.90 -13.59
N ALA A 107 13.91 15.80 -13.72
CA ALA A 107 13.58 15.15 -14.99
C ALA A 107 12.35 15.77 -15.70
N GLY A 108 11.73 16.80 -15.13
CA GLY A 108 10.53 17.44 -15.68
C GLY A 108 9.24 16.65 -15.47
N ILE A 109 9.23 15.71 -14.53
CA ILE A 109 8.04 14.95 -14.14
C ILE A 109 7.35 15.68 -12.99
N ASP A 110 6.05 15.89 -13.14
CA ASP A 110 5.23 16.75 -12.27
C ASP A 110 3.96 16.04 -11.77
N LYS A 111 3.85 14.71 -11.95
CA LYS A 111 2.66 13.93 -11.59
C LYS A 111 3.03 12.69 -10.79
N ILE A 112 2.35 12.49 -9.65
CA ILE A 112 2.51 11.31 -8.82
C ILE A 112 1.17 10.76 -8.30
N VAL A 113 0.98 9.45 -8.36
CA VAL A 113 -0.01 8.76 -7.53
C VAL A 113 0.72 8.21 -6.31
N PHE A 114 0.27 8.57 -5.12
CA PHE A 114 0.89 8.17 -3.86
C PHE A 114 0.01 7.17 -3.10
N SER A 115 0.58 6.00 -2.84
CA SER A 115 0.01 5.00 -1.94
C SER A 115 0.18 5.46 -0.49
N SER A 116 -0.89 6.02 0.08
CA SER A 116 -0.97 6.40 1.49
C SER A 116 -1.71 5.32 2.30
N THR A 117 -2.22 5.67 3.47
CA THR A 117 -2.84 4.73 4.41
C THR A 117 -3.89 5.43 5.27
N CYS A 118 -4.94 4.71 5.64
CA CYS A 118 -5.87 5.19 6.67
C CYS A 118 -5.23 5.28 8.07
N ALA A 119 -4.04 4.71 8.29
CA ALA A 119 -3.30 4.91 9.54
C ALA A 119 -2.91 6.38 9.79
N THR A 120 -3.01 7.26 8.78
CA THR A 120 -2.86 8.71 8.97
C THR A 120 -3.96 9.29 9.86
N TYR A 121 -5.14 8.68 9.91
CA TYR A 121 -6.24 9.17 10.75
C TYR A 121 -6.03 8.89 12.23
N GLY A 122 -5.29 7.84 12.58
CA GLY A 122 -5.12 7.41 13.97
C GLY A 122 -6.39 6.81 14.54
N ILE A 123 -6.72 7.14 15.79
CA ILE A 123 -7.94 6.66 16.45
C ILE A 123 -9.14 7.48 15.94
N PRO A 124 -10.10 6.86 15.24
CA PRO A 124 -11.21 7.61 14.66
C PRO A 124 -12.22 8.08 15.72
N SER A 125 -12.72 9.31 15.58
CA SER A 125 -13.86 9.82 16.36
C SER A 125 -15.23 9.37 15.82
N SER A 126 -15.31 8.95 14.56
CA SER A 126 -16.51 8.42 13.91
C SER A 126 -16.18 7.38 12.86
N ILE A 127 -17.12 6.45 12.63
CA ILE A 127 -17.06 5.43 11.57
C ILE A 127 -18.38 5.54 10.78
N PRO A 128 -18.34 5.59 9.42
CA PRO A 128 -17.17 5.48 8.56
C PRO A 128 -16.25 6.70 8.59
N ILE A 129 -14.97 6.49 8.26
CA ILE A 129 -13.95 7.54 8.17
C ILE A 129 -14.04 8.18 6.78
N ASN A 130 -14.35 9.47 6.72
CA ASN A 130 -14.28 10.26 5.49
C ASN A 130 -12.98 11.07 5.40
N GLU A 131 -12.73 11.69 4.26
CA GLU A 131 -11.49 12.41 3.94
C GLU A 131 -11.32 13.71 4.73
N THR A 132 -12.41 14.24 5.31
CA THR A 132 -12.38 15.44 6.18
C THR A 132 -12.00 15.12 7.61
N HIS A 133 -11.84 13.83 7.94
CA HIS A 133 -11.46 13.39 9.28
C HIS A 133 -10.04 13.85 9.62
N VAL A 134 -9.81 14.16 10.89
CA VAL A 134 -8.53 14.64 11.42
C VAL A 134 -7.48 13.55 11.24
N GLN A 135 -6.33 13.92 10.69
CA GLN A 135 -5.18 13.04 10.58
C GLN A 135 -4.28 13.16 11.82
N ALA A 136 -4.42 12.23 12.77
CA ALA A 136 -3.66 12.18 14.03
C ALA A 136 -2.98 10.80 14.24
N PRO A 137 -1.96 10.44 13.45
CA PRO A 137 -1.37 9.11 13.47
C PRO A 137 -0.69 8.79 14.80
N ILE A 138 -0.94 7.58 15.30
CA ILE A 138 -0.48 7.09 16.60
C ILE A 138 0.83 6.28 16.54
N ASN A 139 1.37 6.04 15.34
CA ASN A 139 2.60 5.27 15.15
C ASN A 139 3.51 5.92 14.08
N PRO A 140 4.82 5.58 14.06
CA PRO A 140 5.77 6.16 13.11
C PRO A 140 5.46 5.86 11.64
N TYR A 141 4.93 4.68 11.31
CA TYR A 141 4.49 4.36 9.94
C TYR A 141 3.42 5.34 9.44
N GLY A 142 2.29 5.47 10.15
CA GLY A 142 1.21 6.40 9.80
C GLY A 142 1.70 7.85 9.77
N ARG A 143 2.59 8.23 10.69
CA ARG A 143 3.20 9.57 10.71
C ARG A 143 4.09 9.82 9.50
N SER A 144 4.88 8.84 9.07
CA SER A 144 5.72 8.96 7.88
C SER A 144 4.88 9.17 6.61
N LYS A 145 3.75 8.47 6.48
CA LYS A 145 2.82 8.65 5.35
C LYS A 145 2.16 10.03 5.37
N LEU A 146 1.72 10.50 6.54
CA LEU A 146 1.15 11.86 6.67
C LEU A 146 2.17 12.95 6.31
N ILE A 147 3.43 12.81 6.71
CA ILE A 147 4.49 13.77 6.34
C ILE A 147 4.65 13.81 4.82
N VAL A 148 4.63 12.66 4.14
CA VAL A 148 4.70 12.62 2.68
C VAL A 148 3.47 13.28 2.03
N GLU A 149 2.26 13.07 2.56
CA GLU A 149 1.07 13.78 2.07
C GLU A 149 1.22 15.30 2.18
N GLN A 150 1.75 15.80 3.30
CA GLN A 150 1.99 17.22 3.52
C GLN A 150 3.05 17.78 2.54
N ILE A 151 4.13 17.03 2.31
CA ILE A 151 5.14 17.39 1.30
C ILE A 151 4.49 17.50 -0.08
N LEU A 152 3.68 16.52 -0.47
CA LEU A 152 3.01 16.53 -1.78
C LEU A 152 2.02 17.70 -1.91
N GLN A 153 1.27 18.03 -0.85
CA GLN A 153 0.39 19.20 -0.83
C GLN A 153 1.14 20.51 -1.00
N ASP A 154 2.33 20.64 -0.38
CA ASP A 154 3.17 21.82 -0.56
C ASP A 154 3.74 21.89 -1.99
N LEU A 155 4.17 20.77 -2.57
CA LEU A 155 4.65 20.73 -3.95
C LEU A 155 3.55 21.04 -4.97
N ASP A 156 2.32 20.56 -4.75
CA ASP A 156 1.16 20.92 -5.58
C ASP A 156 0.87 22.43 -5.51
N ARG A 157 0.82 22.98 -4.29
CA ARG A 157 0.48 24.39 -4.04
C ARG A 157 1.54 25.35 -4.59
N TYR A 158 2.81 25.06 -4.36
CA TYR A 158 3.91 26.02 -4.59
C TYR A 158 4.75 25.72 -5.83
N GLN A 159 4.65 24.50 -6.38
CA GLN A 159 5.51 24.05 -7.49
C GLN A 159 4.73 23.35 -8.62
N ALA A 160 3.38 23.42 -8.59
CA ALA A 160 2.49 22.81 -9.59
C ALA A 160 2.73 21.29 -9.80
N PHE A 161 3.21 20.60 -8.78
CA PHE A 161 3.44 19.15 -8.81
C PHE A 161 2.16 18.42 -8.42
N ARG A 162 1.45 17.87 -9.39
CA ARG A 162 0.14 17.25 -9.18
C ARG A 162 0.25 15.89 -8.51
N CYS A 163 -0.62 15.66 -7.53
CA CYS A 163 -0.61 14.43 -6.75
C CYS A 163 -2.01 13.85 -6.57
N PHE A 164 -2.12 12.53 -6.68
CA PHE A 164 -3.32 11.79 -6.28
C PHE A 164 -2.96 10.87 -5.12
N ILE A 165 -3.50 11.16 -3.93
CA ILE A 165 -3.21 10.45 -2.69
C ILE A 165 -4.33 9.45 -2.44
N LEU A 166 -3.97 8.17 -2.31
CA LEU A 166 -4.93 7.10 -2.07
C LEU A 166 -4.71 6.51 -0.68
N ARG A 167 -5.70 6.67 0.20
CA ARG A 167 -5.65 6.20 1.60
C ARG A 167 -6.50 4.95 1.74
N TYR A 168 -5.91 3.82 2.09
CA TYR A 168 -6.66 2.59 2.27
C TYR A 168 -6.29 1.86 3.55
N PHE A 169 -7.17 0.93 3.93
CA PHE A 169 -7.03 0.08 5.11
C PHE A 169 -6.21 -1.16 4.75
N ASN A 170 -6.86 -2.31 4.56
CA ASN A 170 -6.17 -3.58 4.36
C ASN A 170 -6.37 -4.04 2.92
N ALA A 171 -5.28 -4.22 2.19
CA ALA A 171 -5.30 -4.89 0.89
C ALA A 171 -5.48 -6.41 1.10
N ALA A 172 -6.24 -7.05 0.23
CA ALA A 172 -6.53 -8.48 0.30
C ALA A 172 -6.74 -9.10 -1.10
N GLY A 173 -6.64 -10.43 -1.19
CA GLY A 173 -6.86 -11.15 -2.44
C GLY A 173 -5.58 -11.36 -3.25
N ALA A 174 -5.74 -11.68 -4.52
CA ALA A 174 -4.65 -11.95 -5.45
C ALA A 174 -5.15 -11.86 -6.89
N ASP A 175 -4.24 -11.99 -7.85
CA ASP A 175 -4.59 -12.23 -9.24
C ASP A 175 -5.32 -13.59 -9.38
N PRO A 176 -6.53 -13.64 -9.96
CA PRO A 176 -7.30 -14.88 -10.13
C PRO A 176 -6.59 -15.95 -10.97
N GLU A 177 -5.68 -15.55 -11.86
CA GLU A 177 -4.84 -16.48 -12.63
C GLU A 177 -3.64 -17.02 -11.82
N GLY A 178 -3.45 -16.56 -10.59
CA GLY A 178 -2.37 -16.99 -9.70
C GLY A 178 -0.97 -16.56 -10.15
N ARG A 179 -0.86 -15.54 -11.01
CA ARG A 179 0.45 -15.09 -11.54
C ARG A 179 1.23 -14.28 -10.50
N ILE A 180 0.52 -13.57 -9.65
CA ILE A 180 1.04 -12.74 -8.55
C ILE A 180 0.06 -12.79 -7.36
N GLY A 181 0.55 -12.46 -6.18
CA GLY A 181 -0.24 -12.49 -4.96
C GLY A 181 0.51 -11.80 -3.82
N GLU A 182 -0.01 -11.94 -2.60
CA GLU A 182 0.69 -11.44 -1.42
C GLU A 182 1.83 -12.38 -1.02
N TRP A 183 3.03 -11.83 -0.86
CA TRP A 183 4.19 -12.56 -0.35
C TRP A 183 5.07 -11.62 0.48
N HIS A 184 4.92 -11.72 1.80
CA HIS A 184 5.77 -11.02 2.77
C HIS A 184 6.57 -12.01 3.63
N SER A 185 7.68 -11.54 4.20
CA SER A 185 8.50 -12.33 5.11
C SER A 185 9.12 -11.45 6.19
N PRO A 186 8.61 -11.48 7.44
CA PRO A 186 7.46 -12.27 7.90
C PRO A 186 6.12 -11.76 7.38
N GLU A 187 5.12 -12.65 7.32
CA GLU A 187 3.73 -12.28 7.04
C GLU A 187 3.02 -11.83 8.33
N THR A 188 2.34 -10.68 8.28
CA THR A 188 1.72 -10.02 9.43
C THR A 188 0.23 -9.73 9.24
N HIS A 189 -0.31 -9.91 8.04
CA HIS A 189 -1.70 -9.63 7.70
C HIS A 189 -2.64 -10.79 8.01
N ALA A 190 -3.87 -10.46 8.43
CA ALA A 190 -4.80 -11.44 8.99
C ALA A 190 -5.23 -12.52 8.00
N ILE A 191 -5.50 -12.18 6.73
CA ILE A 191 -5.99 -13.14 5.74
C ILE A 191 -4.90 -14.18 5.39
N PRO A 192 -3.67 -13.79 4.99
CA PRO A 192 -2.60 -14.75 4.76
C PRO A 192 -2.28 -15.62 5.99
N ILE A 193 -2.26 -15.05 7.21
CA ILE A 193 -2.02 -15.83 8.44
C ILE A 193 -3.13 -16.88 8.67
N ALA A 194 -4.40 -16.52 8.42
CA ALA A 194 -5.51 -17.47 8.54
C ALA A 194 -5.43 -18.57 7.47
N MET A 195 -5.04 -18.22 6.24
CA MET A 195 -4.81 -19.19 5.17
C MET A 195 -3.66 -20.13 5.50
N ASP A 196 -2.55 -19.64 6.04
CA ASP A 196 -1.42 -20.47 6.47
C ASP A 196 -1.80 -21.43 7.60
N ALA A 197 -2.65 -21.00 8.54
CA ALA A 197 -3.19 -21.89 9.56
C ALA A 197 -4.08 -22.99 8.95
N ALA A 198 -4.98 -22.64 8.02
CA ALA A 198 -5.79 -23.61 7.30
C ALA A 198 -4.94 -24.59 6.47
N LEU A 199 -3.84 -24.12 5.87
CA LEU A 199 -2.91 -24.95 5.11
C LEU A 199 -1.97 -25.78 6.00
N GLY A 200 -2.02 -25.63 7.32
CA GLY A 200 -1.12 -26.32 8.27
C GLY A 200 0.32 -25.82 8.25
N ARG A 201 0.58 -24.67 7.63
CA ARG A 201 1.89 -23.99 7.61
C ARG A 201 2.17 -23.23 8.91
N ARG A 202 1.09 -22.90 9.62
CA ARG A 202 1.09 -22.31 10.96
C ARG A 202 0.23 -23.16 11.88
N THR A 203 0.63 -23.28 13.14
CA THR A 203 -0.08 -24.13 14.11
C THR A 203 -1.46 -23.60 14.48
N HIS A 204 -1.61 -22.28 14.58
CA HIS A 204 -2.88 -21.63 14.95
C HIS A 204 -2.97 -20.21 14.39
N PHE A 205 -4.19 -19.67 14.33
CA PHE A 205 -4.45 -18.24 14.21
C PHE A 205 -4.71 -17.64 15.60
N GLN A 206 -4.11 -16.49 15.92
CA GLN A 206 -4.36 -15.81 17.19
C GLN A 206 -5.31 -14.62 17.01
N VAL A 207 -6.47 -14.66 17.66
CA VAL A 207 -7.42 -13.54 17.74
C VAL A 207 -6.99 -12.61 18.89
N LEU A 208 -6.68 -11.36 18.56
CA LEU A 208 -6.20 -10.36 19.54
C LEU A 208 -7.37 -9.52 20.08
N GLY A 209 -7.91 -9.93 21.21
CA GLY A 209 -9.08 -9.33 21.85
C GLY A 209 -10.41 -9.90 21.38
N THR A 210 -11.32 -10.08 22.33
CA THR A 210 -12.65 -10.72 22.13
C THR A 210 -13.78 -9.97 22.82
N ASP A 211 -13.50 -8.76 23.28
CA ASP A 211 -14.36 -7.94 24.12
C ASP A 211 -14.52 -6.50 23.57
N TYR A 212 -14.23 -6.28 22.29
CA TYR A 212 -14.49 -5.00 21.63
C TYR A 212 -15.99 -4.72 21.54
N ASP A 213 -16.39 -3.45 21.55
CA ASP A 213 -17.77 -3.02 21.33
C ASP A 213 -18.16 -3.17 19.84
N THR A 214 -18.33 -4.43 19.42
CA THR A 214 -18.54 -4.88 18.05
C THR A 214 -19.51 -6.05 18.06
N ARG A 215 -20.11 -6.35 16.91
CA ARG A 215 -21.19 -7.35 16.80
C ARG A 215 -20.86 -8.75 17.29
N ASP A 216 -19.58 -9.13 17.37
CA ASP A 216 -19.16 -10.45 17.85
C ASP A 216 -17.98 -10.39 18.86
N GLY A 217 -17.69 -9.19 19.37
CA GLY A 217 -16.59 -8.93 20.30
C GLY A 217 -15.20 -8.90 19.67
N SER A 218 -15.03 -9.26 18.40
CA SER A 218 -13.73 -9.25 17.71
C SER A 218 -13.51 -7.98 16.90
N CYS A 219 -12.25 -7.68 16.63
CA CYS A 219 -11.87 -6.45 15.93
C CYS A 219 -12.48 -6.37 14.52
N VAL A 220 -12.86 -5.15 14.08
CA VAL A 220 -13.46 -4.89 12.76
C VAL A 220 -12.47 -4.15 11.86
N ARG A 221 -12.31 -4.61 10.62
CA ARG A 221 -11.41 -4.01 9.62
C ARG A 221 -12.07 -3.98 8.24
N ASP A 222 -11.75 -2.98 7.43
CA ASP A 222 -12.15 -2.91 6.02
C ASP A 222 -11.06 -3.58 5.16
N PHE A 223 -11.45 -4.54 4.32
CA PHE A 223 -10.58 -5.29 3.42
C PHE A 223 -10.98 -5.00 1.98
N VAL A 224 -10.05 -4.45 1.20
CA VAL A 224 -10.28 -4.09 -0.21
C VAL A 224 -9.51 -5.06 -1.08
N HIS A 225 -10.15 -5.55 -2.15
CA HIS A 225 -9.47 -6.45 -3.07
C HIS A 225 -8.32 -5.71 -3.78
N VAL A 226 -7.16 -6.35 -3.90
CA VAL A 226 -5.95 -5.74 -4.46
C VAL A 226 -6.12 -5.32 -5.93
N LEU A 227 -6.98 -6.01 -6.68
CA LEU A 227 -7.35 -5.59 -8.03
C LEU A 227 -8.20 -4.31 -8.06
N ASP A 228 -9.06 -4.08 -7.07
CA ASP A 228 -9.81 -2.82 -6.95
C ASP A 228 -8.86 -1.67 -6.58
N LEU A 229 -7.87 -1.95 -5.72
CA LEU A 229 -6.79 -1.00 -5.43
C LEU A 229 -5.97 -0.71 -6.69
N ALA A 230 -5.62 -1.72 -7.48
CA ALA A 230 -4.88 -1.56 -8.73
C ALA A 230 -5.65 -0.69 -9.72
N ASP A 231 -6.94 -0.97 -9.93
CA ASP A 231 -7.82 -0.15 -10.79
C ASP A 231 -7.85 1.31 -10.31
N ALA A 232 -8.02 1.53 -9.00
CA ALA A 232 -8.05 2.88 -8.43
C ALA A 232 -6.75 3.65 -8.65
N HIS A 233 -5.57 3.02 -8.53
CA HIS A 233 -4.29 3.67 -8.82
C HIS A 233 -4.15 4.04 -10.30
N THR A 234 -4.58 3.15 -11.20
CA THR A 234 -4.52 3.46 -12.64
C THR A 234 -5.50 4.56 -13.02
N ARG A 235 -6.72 4.58 -12.45
CA ARG A 235 -7.69 5.65 -12.68
C ARG A 235 -7.22 6.98 -12.11
N ALA A 236 -6.58 6.96 -10.94
CA ALA A 236 -5.94 8.14 -10.36
C ALA A 236 -4.82 8.68 -11.27
N LEU A 237 -4.03 7.80 -11.88
CA LEU A 237 -3.04 8.17 -12.88
C LEU A 237 -3.68 8.80 -14.12
N GLU A 238 -4.70 8.15 -14.69
CA GLU A 238 -5.43 8.65 -15.87
C GLU A 238 -6.03 10.03 -15.59
N HIS A 239 -6.59 10.24 -14.40
CA HIS A 239 -7.08 11.53 -13.92
C HIS A 239 -5.99 12.60 -13.94
N LEU A 240 -4.81 12.30 -13.36
CA LEU A 240 -3.68 13.24 -13.38
C LEU A 240 -3.19 13.55 -14.79
N LEU A 241 -3.20 12.57 -15.69
CA LEU A 241 -2.76 12.74 -17.07
C LEU A 241 -3.75 13.55 -17.93
N ASN A 242 -5.05 13.48 -17.62
CA ASN A 242 -6.11 14.11 -18.42
C ASN A 242 -6.60 15.44 -17.84
N GLU A 243 -6.86 15.49 -16.52
CA GLU A 243 -7.44 16.66 -15.84
C GLU A 243 -6.37 17.51 -15.13
N GLY A 244 -5.28 16.88 -14.68
CA GLY A 244 -4.17 17.58 -14.03
C GLY A 244 -4.53 18.22 -12.68
N THR A 245 -5.53 17.68 -11.98
CA THR A 245 -5.96 18.14 -10.65
C THR A 245 -5.60 17.13 -9.55
N SER A 246 -5.22 17.67 -8.39
CA SER A 246 -4.78 16.88 -7.24
C SER A 246 -5.95 16.49 -6.34
N HIS A 247 -5.91 15.28 -5.78
CA HIS A 247 -6.95 14.74 -4.90
C HIS A 247 -6.36 13.87 -3.79
N ALA A 248 -7.10 13.73 -2.69
CA ALA A 248 -6.83 12.74 -1.65
C ALA A 248 -8.13 12.01 -1.34
N LEU A 249 -8.17 10.69 -1.53
CA LEU A 249 -9.39 9.87 -1.39
C LEU A 249 -9.13 8.62 -0.56
N ASN A 250 -10.16 8.20 0.19
CA ASN A 250 -10.19 6.89 0.83
C ASN A 250 -10.56 5.82 -0.21
N LEU A 251 -9.89 4.67 -0.15
CA LEU A 251 -10.30 3.45 -0.84
C LEU A 251 -10.66 2.41 0.22
N GLY A 252 -11.90 1.95 0.16
CA GLY A 252 -12.53 1.08 1.14
C GLY A 252 -13.77 0.46 0.54
N THR A 253 -14.23 -0.66 1.08
CA THR A 253 -15.55 -1.20 0.74
C THR A 253 -16.66 -0.45 1.48
N GLY A 254 -16.31 0.27 2.55
CA GLY A 254 -17.25 0.88 3.48
C GLY A 254 -17.93 -0.14 4.40
N HIS A 255 -17.59 -1.43 4.28
CA HIS A 255 -18.17 -2.53 5.03
C HIS A 255 -17.08 -3.21 5.86
N GLY A 256 -17.14 -3.00 7.18
CA GLY A 256 -16.19 -3.61 8.11
C GLY A 256 -16.48 -5.11 8.30
N THR A 257 -15.45 -5.93 8.16
CA THR A 257 -15.45 -7.38 8.43
C THR A 257 -14.83 -7.65 9.80
N THR A 258 -15.48 -8.47 10.63
CA THR A 258 -14.89 -8.87 11.92
C THR A 258 -13.83 -9.95 11.73
N VAL A 259 -12.92 -10.08 12.69
CA VAL A 259 -11.93 -11.19 12.67
C VAL A 259 -12.64 -12.55 12.66
N LYS A 260 -13.74 -12.72 13.40
CA LYS A 260 -14.48 -14.00 13.38
C LYS A 260 -15.14 -14.30 12.04
N GLU A 261 -15.73 -13.31 11.38
CA GLU A 261 -16.27 -13.48 10.02
C GLU A 261 -15.19 -13.84 9.00
N LEU A 262 -14.02 -13.21 9.11
CA LEU A 262 -12.85 -13.56 8.28
C LEU A 262 -12.47 -15.03 8.49
N LEU A 263 -12.37 -15.49 9.73
CA LEU A 263 -12.00 -16.87 10.03
C LEU A 263 -13.05 -17.87 9.52
N GLU A 264 -14.33 -17.56 9.67
CA GLU A 264 -15.42 -18.39 9.14
C GLU A 264 -15.38 -18.47 7.61
N THR A 265 -15.10 -17.35 6.95
CA THR A 265 -14.93 -17.29 5.49
C THR A 265 -13.76 -18.17 5.04
N VAL A 266 -12.62 -18.09 5.74
CA VAL A 266 -11.44 -18.92 5.42
C VAL A 266 -11.74 -20.41 5.62
N ARG A 267 -12.42 -20.80 6.70
CA ARG A 267 -12.83 -22.20 6.93
C ARG A 267 -13.74 -22.73 5.82
N SER A 268 -14.74 -21.93 5.46
CA SER A 268 -15.70 -22.27 4.40
C SER A 268 -15.00 -22.47 3.06
N VAL A 269 -14.13 -21.52 2.66
CA VAL A 269 -13.38 -21.58 1.39
C VAL A 269 -12.35 -22.71 1.39
N ALA A 270 -11.63 -22.93 2.49
CA ALA A 270 -10.62 -23.98 2.60
C ALA A 270 -11.21 -25.39 2.77
N GLY A 271 -12.50 -25.50 3.12
CA GLY A 271 -13.19 -26.76 3.40
C GLY A 271 -12.62 -27.52 4.60
N ARG A 272 -12.03 -26.81 5.57
CA ARG A 272 -11.37 -27.39 6.75
C ARG A 272 -11.32 -26.42 7.92
N ASP A 273 -11.24 -26.99 9.11
CA ASP A 273 -11.02 -26.22 10.34
C ASP A 273 -9.52 -26.09 10.66
N PHE A 274 -9.19 -25.15 11.54
CA PHE A 274 -7.84 -24.89 12.04
C PHE A 274 -7.89 -24.28 13.45
N GLU A 275 -6.80 -24.44 14.20
CA GLU A 275 -6.74 -23.98 15.59
C GLU A 275 -6.80 -22.46 15.67
N VAL A 276 -7.68 -21.95 16.55
CA VAL A 276 -7.81 -20.53 16.86
C VAL A 276 -7.57 -20.33 18.35
N VAL A 277 -6.60 -19.47 18.69
CA VAL A 277 -6.26 -19.12 20.07
C VAL A 277 -6.67 -17.67 20.34
N HIS A 278 -7.15 -17.40 21.55
CA HIS A 278 -7.54 -16.06 21.96
C HIS A 278 -6.45 -15.41 22.82
N GLY A 279 -6.02 -14.23 22.42
CA GLY A 279 -5.03 -13.41 23.13
C GLY A 279 -5.58 -12.07 23.60
N PRO A 280 -4.79 -11.30 24.36
CA PRO A 280 -5.15 -9.93 24.74
C PRO A 280 -5.29 -9.04 23.49
N ARG A 281 -5.94 -7.88 23.66
CA ARG A 281 -5.99 -6.84 22.63
C ARG A 281 -4.57 -6.41 22.25
N ARG A 282 -4.36 -6.06 20.97
CA ARG A 282 -3.12 -5.48 20.49
C ARG A 282 -3.09 -3.99 20.84
N GLU A 283 -1.95 -3.48 21.30
CA GLU A 283 -1.80 -2.04 21.46
C GLU A 283 -1.95 -1.33 20.10
N GLY A 284 -2.86 -0.35 20.05
CA GLY A 284 -3.16 0.43 18.86
C GLY A 284 -4.28 -0.13 17.96
N ASP A 285 -4.92 -1.25 18.32
CA ASP A 285 -6.09 -1.82 17.62
C ASP A 285 -7.45 -1.24 18.03
#